data_AF-A0AAE1LQX5-F1
#
_entry.id   AF-A0AAE1LQX5-F1
#
_cell.length_a   1.000
_cell.length_b   1.000
_cell.length_c   1.000
_cell.angle_alpha   90.00
_cell.angle_beta   90.00
_cell.angle_gamma   90.00
#
_symmetry.space_group_name_H-M   'P 1'
#
loop_
_entity.id
_entity.type
_entity.pdbx_description
1 polymer ?
#
loop_
_entity_poly.entity_id
_entity_poly.type
_entity_poly.pdbx_seq_one_letter_code
_entity_poly.pdbx_strand_id
1 'polypeptide(L)'
;MALMHSSSSEALPTELDLWITYLTQLAQEKSTVQVFNPLVNFDSSNTIELEVPGVGYSYLDLPHMMLYTKQKIVNADGSDITAADNSDATLVNYGFHAQWSQVDVSINGTVISLPFLRLPFLMALMHSSSSEALPTELDLWITYLTQLAQEKSTVQVFNPLVNFDSSNTIELEVPGVGYSYLDLPHMMLYTKQKIVNTDGSDITAADNSDATLVNYGFHAQWSQVDVSINGTVISQSTLTYPYRAFIETELNYDKAAKDTHLQQRRMWYEDSPGHLDSLNGEENLGLAARRSRTRQSRVFEMMGPLHLDLCNVDKLLLNNCSLRIKLTRNRDSFALMSTKASEKIKLLDVKLFVRRVTISPSVLLAHAQALEKSPAKYPVNRIDIKTVTITQGLRDKTIDNLFLNSLPQRVIIGFVDNRAFKDYTRNPFNFQHFNLNYSDACRWRPCTSTASHARLFK
;
A
#
# COMPACT_ATOMS: atom_id res chain seq x y z
N MET A 1 -3.94 21.10 36.04
CA MET A 1 -3.49 21.47 34.68
C MET A 1 -4.03 22.86 34.39
N ALA A 2 -3.19 23.79 33.93
CA ALA A 2 -3.60 25.17 33.65
C ALA A 2 -3.73 25.38 32.14
N LEU A 3 -4.83 26.00 31.71
CA LEU A 3 -5.01 26.46 30.33
C LEU A 3 -3.98 27.57 30.04
N MET A 4 -3.42 27.60 28.83
CA MET A 4 -2.44 28.63 28.46
C MET A 4 -3.05 30.03 28.45
N HIS A 5 -4.37 30.14 28.24
CA HIS A 5 -5.11 31.39 28.30
C HIS A 5 -6.53 31.15 28.82
N SER A 6 -7.14 32.15 29.46
CA SER A 6 -8.48 32.04 30.09
C SER A 6 -9.62 31.82 29.10
N SER A 7 -9.38 32.07 27.81
CA SER A 7 -10.33 31.83 26.70
C SER A 7 -10.07 30.53 25.93
N SER A 8 -9.07 29.73 26.32
CA SER A 8 -8.83 28.41 25.71
C SER A 8 -9.88 27.41 26.21
N SER A 9 -10.51 26.68 25.29
CA SER A 9 -11.41 25.57 25.61
C SER A 9 -10.71 24.21 25.52
N GLU A 10 -11.21 23.22 26.26
CA GLU A 10 -10.77 21.82 26.13
C GLU A 10 -11.15 21.27 24.77
N ALA A 11 -10.19 20.66 24.07
CA ALA A 11 -10.43 19.91 22.85
C ALA A 11 -10.20 18.43 23.05
N LEU A 12 -11.03 17.62 22.40
CA LEU A 12 -10.76 16.20 22.20
C LEU A 12 -9.80 16.05 21.01
N PRO A 13 -8.79 15.19 21.11
CA PRO A 13 -7.93 14.86 19.99
C PRO A 13 -8.74 14.07 18.97
N THR A 14 -8.42 14.22 17.69
CA THR A 14 -9.08 13.51 16.60
C THR A 14 -9.05 11.99 16.80
N GLU A 15 -8.01 11.45 17.43
CA GLU A 15 -7.88 10.02 17.73
C GLU A 15 -8.96 9.46 18.69
N LEU A 16 -9.60 10.32 19.49
CA LEU A 16 -10.66 9.96 20.43
C LEU A 16 -12.07 10.20 19.88
N ASP A 17 -12.19 10.79 18.69
CA ASP A 17 -13.50 11.09 18.09
C ASP A 17 -14.04 9.88 17.31
N LEU A 18 -14.66 8.95 18.02
CA LEU A 18 -15.07 7.64 17.53
C LEU A 18 -16.50 7.57 16.97
N TRP A 19 -17.28 8.65 17.06
CA TRP A 19 -18.69 8.68 16.67
C TRP A 19 -19.00 9.52 15.42
N ILE A 20 -17.96 10.10 14.79
CA ILE A 20 -18.10 10.71 13.47
C ILE A 20 -18.60 9.67 12.47
N THR A 21 -19.61 10.04 11.69
CA THR A 21 -20.16 9.20 10.62
C THR A 21 -19.45 9.51 9.32
N TYR A 22 -18.70 8.54 8.80
CA TYR A 22 -18.03 8.63 7.51
C TYR A 22 -19.03 8.39 6.38
N LEU A 23 -18.87 9.14 5.30
CA LEU A 23 -19.79 9.10 4.17
C LEU A 23 -19.45 7.95 3.23
N THR A 24 -20.49 7.22 2.83
CA THR A 24 -20.44 6.26 1.73
C THR A 24 -21.34 6.78 0.61
N GLN A 25 -20.75 7.06 -0.55
CA GLN A 25 -21.48 7.59 -1.70
C GLN A 25 -22.34 6.49 -2.32
N LEU A 26 -23.66 6.57 -2.10
CA LEU A 26 -24.66 5.67 -2.69
C LEU A 26 -25.42 6.30 -3.87
N ALA A 27 -25.23 7.61 -4.11
CA ALA A 27 -26.00 8.36 -5.12
C ALA A 27 -25.63 8.03 -6.58
N GLN A 28 -24.44 7.46 -6.82
CA GLN A 28 -24.01 7.05 -8.15
C GLN A 28 -24.38 5.59 -8.38
N GLU A 29 -25.54 5.35 -8.98
CA GLU A 29 -26.01 3.99 -9.30
C GLU A 29 -25.10 3.27 -10.30
N LYS A 30 -24.53 4.02 -11.26
CA LYS A 30 -23.71 3.47 -12.35
C LYS A 30 -22.69 4.51 -12.85
N SER A 31 -21.49 4.04 -13.17
CA SER A 31 -20.48 4.75 -13.94
C SER A 31 -20.04 3.87 -15.09
N THR A 32 -19.97 4.41 -16.30
CA THR A 32 -19.53 3.69 -17.51
C THR A 32 -18.55 4.54 -18.28
N VAL A 33 -17.43 3.94 -18.68
CA VAL A 33 -16.52 4.53 -19.66
C VAL A 33 -17.08 4.24 -21.05
N GLN A 34 -17.23 5.27 -21.88
CA GLN A 34 -17.60 5.13 -23.29
C GLN A 34 -16.41 5.55 -24.16
N VAL A 35 -16.12 4.76 -25.19
CA VAL A 35 -15.03 5.04 -26.13
C VAL A 35 -15.63 5.79 -27.32
N PHE A 36 -15.06 6.95 -27.63
CA PHE A 36 -15.42 7.75 -28.80
C PHE A 36 -14.25 7.71 -29.77
N ASN A 37 -14.54 7.43 -31.04
CA ASN A 37 -13.55 7.44 -32.10
C ASN A 37 -13.42 8.85 -32.68
N PRO A 38 -12.26 9.20 -33.27
CA PRO A 38 -12.10 10.46 -33.98
C PRO A 38 -13.10 10.64 -35.12
N LEU A 39 -13.50 11.89 -35.35
CA LEU A 39 -14.40 12.27 -36.44
C LEU A 39 -13.73 12.19 -37.82
N VAL A 40 -12.39 12.28 -37.88
CA VAL A 40 -11.60 12.34 -39.11
C VAL A 40 -10.52 11.26 -39.11
N ASN A 41 -10.23 10.70 -40.29
CA ASN A 41 -9.11 9.77 -40.47
C ASN A 41 -7.77 10.48 -40.34
N PHE A 42 -6.82 9.85 -39.65
CA PHE A 42 -5.53 10.39 -39.22
C PHE A 42 -4.59 10.87 -40.35
N ASP A 43 -4.87 10.54 -41.61
CA ASP A 43 -3.94 10.71 -42.72
C ASP A 43 -4.08 12.07 -43.47
N SER A 44 -5.03 12.92 -43.08
CA SER A 44 -5.39 14.11 -43.88
C SER A 44 -5.34 15.46 -43.15
N SER A 45 -5.14 15.47 -41.83
CA SER A 45 -5.08 16.71 -41.04
C SER A 45 -4.21 16.56 -39.79
N ASN A 46 -3.45 17.61 -39.46
CA ASN A 46 -2.67 17.72 -38.22
C ASN A 46 -3.53 17.85 -36.94
N THR A 47 -4.86 17.72 -37.06
CA THR A 47 -5.84 17.92 -35.98
C THR A 47 -6.67 16.65 -35.83
N ILE A 48 -6.84 16.21 -34.58
CA ILE A 48 -7.73 15.12 -34.20
C ILE A 48 -8.93 15.72 -33.49
N GLU A 49 -10.12 15.52 -34.05
CA GLU A 49 -11.38 16.00 -33.47
C GLU A 49 -12.18 14.83 -32.88
N LEU A 50 -12.66 15.01 -31.65
CA LEU A 50 -13.48 14.05 -30.91
C LEU A 50 -14.74 14.74 -30.43
N GLU A 51 -15.90 14.14 -30.70
CA GLU A 51 -17.19 14.61 -30.22
C GLU A 51 -17.78 13.63 -29.21
N VAL A 52 -18.12 14.13 -28.03
CA VAL A 52 -18.83 13.38 -26.99
C VAL A 52 -20.27 13.90 -26.92
N PRO A 53 -21.26 13.15 -27.43
CA PRO A 53 -22.64 13.59 -27.43
C PRO A 53 -23.18 13.64 -26.01
N GLY A 54 -23.87 14.74 -25.66
CA GLY A 54 -24.60 14.86 -24.42
C GLY A 54 -25.81 13.91 -24.40
N VAL A 55 -25.91 13.07 -23.38
CA VAL A 55 -27.05 12.19 -23.15
C VAL A 55 -27.82 12.66 -21.91
N GLY A 56 -29.13 12.85 -22.02
CA GLY A 56 -29.95 13.51 -21.00
C GLY A 56 -30.08 12.80 -19.64
N TYR A 57 -29.54 11.59 -19.49
CA TYR A 57 -29.66 10.76 -18.29
C TYR A 57 -28.32 10.43 -17.61
N SER A 58 -27.19 10.95 -18.11
CA SER A 58 -25.88 10.76 -17.46
C SER A 58 -25.00 11.98 -17.56
N TYR A 59 -24.22 12.23 -16.51
CA TYR A 59 -23.25 13.31 -16.48
C TYR A 59 -21.91 12.88 -17.06
N LEU A 60 -21.19 13.82 -17.68
CA LEU A 60 -19.80 13.63 -18.12
C LEU A 60 -18.85 13.91 -16.95
N ASP A 61 -18.03 12.93 -16.61
CA ASP A 61 -16.97 13.06 -15.60
C ASP A 61 -15.70 13.61 -16.26
N LEU A 62 -15.62 14.94 -16.37
CA LEU A 62 -14.51 15.64 -17.04
C LEU A 62 -13.12 15.33 -16.44
N PRO A 63 -12.94 15.29 -15.10
CA PRO A 63 -11.65 14.98 -14.49
C PRO A 63 -11.06 13.62 -14.87
N HIS A 64 -11.92 12.64 -15.18
CA HIS A 64 -11.49 11.27 -15.49
C HIS A 64 -11.60 10.93 -16.98
N MET A 65 -11.73 11.94 -17.86
CA MET A 65 -11.60 11.73 -19.29
C MET A 65 -10.16 11.34 -19.65
N MET A 66 -10.02 10.33 -20.48
CA MET A 66 -8.73 9.82 -20.94
C MET A 66 -8.71 9.79 -22.46
N LEU A 67 -7.63 10.31 -23.04
CA LEU A 67 -7.35 10.15 -24.46
C LEU A 67 -6.41 8.94 -24.63
N TYR A 68 -6.86 7.96 -25.40
CA TYR A 68 -6.08 6.77 -25.73
C TYR A 68 -5.56 6.86 -27.17
N THR A 69 -4.26 6.67 -27.35
CA THR A 69 -3.63 6.63 -28.67
C THR A 69 -2.73 5.41 -28.79
N LYS A 70 -2.88 4.65 -29.87
CA LYS A 70 -1.93 3.60 -30.24
C LYS A 70 -0.96 4.16 -31.27
N GLN A 71 0.33 4.16 -30.95
CA GLN A 71 1.35 4.85 -31.75
C GLN A 71 2.57 3.94 -31.96
N LYS A 72 3.29 4.18 -33.05
CA LYS A 72 4.56 3.54 -33.40
C LYS A 72 5.51 4.60 -33.91
N ILE A 73 6.78 4.53 -33.52
CA ILE A 73 7.83 5.37 -34.09
C ILE A 73 8.24 4.75 -35.43
N VAL A 74 8.17 5.53 -36.49
CA VAL A 74 8.52 5.15 -37.87
C VAL A 74 9.61 6.07 -38.39
N ASN A 75 10.31 5.62 -39.42
CA ASN A 75 11.23 6.47 -40.17
C ASN A 75 10.46 7.64 -40.83
N ALA A 76 11.16 8.70 -41.23
CA ALA A 76 10.54 9.90 -41.82
C ALA A 76 9.78 9.61 -43.14
N ASP A 77 10.11 8.49 -43.79
CA ASP A 77 9.43 7.98 -44.99
C ASP A 77 8.20 7.11 -44.67
N GLY A 78 7.87 6.93 -43.39
CA GLY A 78 6.77 6.08 -42.91
C GLY A 78 7.10 4.59 -42.83
N SER A 79 8.34 4.19 -43.15
CA SER A 79 8.78 2.80 -43.03
C SER A 79 9.04 2.41 -41.57
N ASP A 80 8.92 1.12 -41.30
CA ASP A 80 9.24 0.57 -39.99
C ASP A 80 10.74 0.68 -39.70
N ILE A 81 11.07 1.13 -38.49
CA ILE A 81 12.47 1.14 -38.01
C ILE A 81 12.99 -0.29 -37.95
N THR A 82 14.12 -0.54 -38.60
CA THR A 82 14.83 -1.81 -38.60
C THR A 82 16.17 -1.71 -37.86
N ALA A 83 16.74 -2.86 -37.50
CA ALA A 83 18.06 -2.91 -36.84
C ALA A 83 19.21 -2.33 -37.70
N ALA A 84 19.00 -2.15 -39.00
CA ALA A 84 19.97 -1.53 -39.90
C ALA A 84 19.99 0.01 -39.79
N ASP A 85 18.92 0.62 -39.26
CA ASP A 85 18.74 2.07 -39.22
C ASP A 85 19.52 2.74 -38.09
N ASN A 86 20.10 1.96 -37.15
CA ASN A 86 20.86 2.45 -35.98
C ASN A 86 20.19 3.64 -35.26
N SER A 87 18.86 3.64 -35.17
CA SER A 87 18.12 4.76 -34.62
C SER A 87 18.03 4.68 -33.09
N ASP A 88 18.51 5.71 -32.39
CA ASP A 88 18.32 5.90 -30.94
C ASP A 88 17.04 6.70 -30.61
N ALA A 89 16.08 6.74 -31.54
CA ALA A 89 14.87 7.55 -31.41
C ALA A 89 14.00 7.05 -30.25
N THR A 90 13.73 7.93 -29.30
CA THR A 90 12.89 7.66 -28.12
C THR A 90 11.99 8.84 -27.82
N LEU A 91 10.94 8.60 -27.03
CA LEU A 91 10.03 9.64 -26.57
C LEU A 91 10.69 10.50 -25.49
N VAL A 92 10.46 11.81 -25.54
CA VAL A 92 10.82 12.72 -24.44
C VAL A 92 9.94 12.48 -23.21
N ASN A 93 10.36 12.99 -22.05
CA ASN A 93 9.49 13.01 -20.86
C ASN A 93 8.17 13.72 -21.19
N TYR A 94 7.06 13.18 -20.69
CA TYR A 94 5.70 13.59 -21.09
C TYR A 94 5.42 13.39 -22.59
N GLY A 95 6.03 12.39 -23.23
CA GLY A 95 5.93 12.14 -24.68
C GLY A 95 4.52 12.13 -25.25
N PHE A 96 3.52 11.67 -24.49
CA PHE A 96 2.11 11.74 -24.89
C PHE A 96 1.59 13.19 -25.02
N HIS A 97 1.91 14.07 -24.06
CA HIS A 97 1.50 15.48 -24.10
C HIS A 97 2.35 16.29 -25.07
N ALA A 98 3.64 15.94 -25.19
CA ALA A 98 4.60 16.64 -26.06
C ALA A 98 4.28 16.53 -27.56
N GLN A 99 3.38 15.63 -27.95
CA GLN A 99 2.91 15.48 -29.32
C GLN A 99 1.93 16.57 -29.77
N TRP A 100 1.28 17.24 -28.82
CA TRP A 100 0.21 18.18 -29.10
C TRP A 100 0.68 19.60 -28.81
N SER A 101 0.67 20.46 -29.83
CA SER A 101 0.97 21.89 -29.64
C SER A 101 -0.19 22.65 -28.99
N GLN A 102 -1.42 22.15 -29.12
CA GLN A 102 -2.64 22.77 -28.63
C GLN A 102 -3.71 21.70 -28.39
N VAL A 103 -4.50 21.88 -27.33
CA VAL A 103 -5.70 21.09 -27.04
C VAL A 103 -6.81 22.07 -26.68
N ASP A 104 -7.82 22.17 -27.54
CA ASP A 104 -8.98 23.01 -27.32
C ASP A 104 -10.17 22.15 -26.88
N VAL A 105 -10.88 22.60 -25.84
CA VAL A 105 -12.12 21.98 -25.40
C VAL A 105 -13.25 22.96 -25.62
N SER A 106 -14.28 22.53 -26.33
CA SER A 106 -15.51 23.30 -26.50
C SER A 106 -16.70 22.54 -25.94
N ILE A 107 -17.62 23.26 -25.30
CA ILE A 107 -18.91 22.71 -24.86
C ILE A 107 -19.98 23.43 -25.67
N ASN A 108 -20.80 22.67 -26.41
CA ASN A 108 -21.85 23.19 -27.29
C ASN A 108 -21.34 24.30 -28.26
N GLY A 109 -20.16 24.09 -28.86
CA GLY A 109 -19.56 25.02 -29.81
C GLY A 109 -18.91 26.27 -29.20
N THR A 110 -18.92 26.42 -27.88
CA THR A 110 -18.21 27.51 -27.19
C THR A 110 -16.84 27.01 -26.74
N VAL A 111 -15.76 27.55 -27.33
CA VAL A 111 -14.38 27.25 -26.93
C VAL A 111 -14.12 27.77 -25.53
N ILE A 112 -13.77 26.89 -24.61
CA ILE A 112 -13.40 27.24 -23.24
C ILE A 112 -11.88 27.40 -23.21
N SER A 113 -11.36 28.50 -23.77
CA SER A 113 -9.99 28.91 -23.46
C SER A 113 -9.95 29.31 -21.99
N LEU A 114 -9.02 28.78 -21.19
CA LEU A 114 -8.92 29.08 -19.76
C LEU A 114 -8.02 30.30 -19.48
N PRO A 115 -8.55 31.54 -19.34
CA PRO A 115 -7.99 32.48 -18.38
C PRO A 115 -8.74 32.25 -17.07
N PHE A 116 -8.10 31.56 -16.12
CA PHE A 116 -8.42 31.59 -14.67
C PHE A 116 -9.89 31.91 -14.32
N LEU A 117 -10.82 31.08 -14.75
CA LEU A 117 -12.22 31.22 -14.36
C LEU A 117 -12.47 30.24 -13.20
N ARG A 118 -12.39 30.75 -11.98
CA ARG A 118 -13.04 30.14 -10.81
C ARG A 118 -14.53 30.10 -11.10
N LEU A 119 -15.03 28.98 -11.61
CA LEU A 119 -16.43 28.61 -11.43
C LEU A 119 -16.71 28.60 -9.92
N PRO A 120 -17.87 29.11 -9.46
CA PRO A 120 -18.28 28.88 -8.09
C PRO A 120 -18.45 27.37 -7.96
N PHE A 121 -17.53 26.72 -7.25
CA PHE A 121 -17.72 25.35 -6.84
C PHE A 121 -19.07 25.29 -6.14
N LEU A 122 -20.00 24.52 -6.69
CA LEU A 122 -21.16 24.09 -5.95
C LEU A 122 -20.59 23.29 -4.78
N MET A 123 -20.52 23.90 -3.59
CA MET A 123 -19.92 23.30 -2.43
C MET A 123 -20.81 22.14 -2.00
N ALA A 124 -20.42 20.94 -2.44
CA ALA A 124 -20.99 19.71 -1.92
C ALA A 124 -20.43 19.56 -0.50
N LEU A 125 -21.22 20.03 0.47
CA LEU A 125 -21.08 19.60 1.84
C LEU A 125 -21.18 18.08 1.84
N MET A 126 -20.20 17.46 2.47
CA MET A 126 -20.09 16.01 2.55
C MET A 126 -21.40 15.39 3.10
N HIS A 127 -22.11 16.09 3.99
CA HIS A 127 -23.47 15.78 4.46
C HIS A 127 -24.29 17.07 4.64
N SER A 128 -25.63 17.02 4.62
CA SER A 128 -26.48 18.22 4.84
C SER A 128 -26.32 18.87 6.23
N SER A 129 -25.61 18.19 7.14
CA SER A 129 -25.27 18.69 8.48
C SER A 129 -23.77 18.95 8.66
N SER A 130 -22.94 18.80 7.62
CA SER A 130 -21.53 19.21 7.71
C SER A 130 -21.42 20.72 7.57
N SER A 131 -20.57 21.35 8.36
CA SER A 131 -20.26 22.77 8.26
C SER A 131 -19.09 23.00 7.31
N GLU A 132 -19.11 24.11 6.58
CA GLU A 132 -17.95 24.60 5.84
C GLU A 132 -16.82 24.90 6.83
N ALA A 133 -15.60 24.44 6.52
CA ALA A 133 -14.42 24.68 7.34
C ALA A 133 -13.49 25.66 6.63
N LEU A 134 -13.00 26.67 7.36
CA LEU A 134 -11.93 27.55 6.89
C LEU A 134 -10.64 26.74 6.76
N PRO A 135 -9.85 26.95 5.68
CA PRO A 135 -8.47 26.46 5.63
C PRO A 135 -7.72 26.98 6.85
N THR A 136 -7.01 26.09 7.56
CA THR A 136 -6.28 26.43 8.79
C THR A 136 -5.26 27.55 8.60
N GLU A 137 -4.75 27.72 7.38
CA GLU A 137 -3.84 28.80 6.98
C GLU A 137 -4.50 30.19 6.97
N LEU A 138 -5.82 30.25 6.83
CA LEU A 138 -6.62 31.48 6.80
C LEU A 138 -7.24 31.82 8.17
N ASP A 139 -7.12 30.93 9.15
CA ASP A 139 -7.63 31.14 10.51
C ASP A 139 -6.54 31.73 11.41
N LEU A 140 -6.30 33.03 11.25
CA LEU A 140 -5.18 33.75 11.90
C LEU A 140 -5.49 34.18 13.34
N TRP A 141 -6.75 34.06 13.79
CA TRP A 141 -7.24 34.64 15.06
C TRP A 141 -7.76 33.60 16.06
N ILE A 142 -7.60 32.31 15.74
CA ILE A 142 -7.98 31.18 16.57
C ILE A 142 -7.06 31.11 17.80
N THR A 143 -7.69 30.99 18.97
CA THR A 143 -6.97 30.54 20.16
C THR A 143 -6.75 29.04 20.03
N TYR A 144 -5.49 28.60 19.92
CA TYR A 144 -5.17 27.18 19.81
C TYR A 144 -5.77 26.41 20.99
N LEU A 145 -6.43 25.30 20.65
CA LEU A 145 -7.01 24.41 21.63
C LEU A 145 -5.89 23.60 22.29
N THR A 146 -5.89 23.56 23.62
CA THR A 146 -4.96 22.71 24.36
C THR A 146 -5.59 21.35 24.59
N GLN A 147 -4.95 20.31 24.09
CA GLN A 147 -5.37 18.93 24.32
C GLN A 147 -5.10 18.53 25.78
N LEU A 148 -6.17 18.28 26.54
CA LEU A 148 -6.13 17.86 27.95
C LEU A 148 -6.71 16.44 28.17
N ALA A 149 -7.30 15.83 27.15
CA ALA A 149 -7.94 14.52 27.29
C ALA A 149 -6.96 13.35 27.45
N GLN A 150 -5.73 13.48 26.96
CA GLN A 150 -4.66 12.51 27.15
C GLN A 150 -3.77 12.93 28.32
N GLU A 151 -3.81 12.18 29.42
CA GLU A 151 -3.03 12.50 30.62
C GLU A 151 -1.60 11.95 30.52
N LYS A 152 -1.47 10.73 30.00
CA LYS A 152 -0.18 10.01 29.97
C LYS A 152 -0.16 9.03 28.81
N SER A 153 1.01 8.86 28.19
CA SER A 153 1.26 7.74 27.28
C SER A 153 2.47 6.94 27.75
N THR A 154 2.35 5.61 27.74
CA THR A 154 3.45 4.70 28.08
C THR A 154 3.56 3.59 27.04
N VAL A 155 4.78 3.29 26.60
CA VAL A 155 5.04 2.13 25.75
C VAL A 155 5.21 0.91 26.63
N GLN A 156 4.44 -0.13 26.38
CA GLN A 156 4.53 -1.41 27.07
C GLN A 156 5.00 -2.51 26.12
N VAL A 157 5.76 -3.45 26.65
CA VAL A 157 6.35 -4.56 25.90
C VAL A 157 5.61 -5.85 26.25
N PHE A 158 5.13 -6.54 25.22
CA PHE A 158 4.46 -7.82 25.34
C PHE A 158 5.31 -8.92 24.70
N ASN A 159 5.39 -10.06 25.39
CA ASN A 159 6.12 -11.24 24.92
C ASN A 159 5.11 -12.29 24.37
N PRO A 160 5.57 -13.23 23.53
CA PRO A 160 4.74 -14.31 23.02
C PRO A 160 4.11 -15.16 24.12
N LEU A 161 2.90 -15.65 23.88
CA LEU A 161 2.16 -16.51 24.81
C LEU A 161 2.79 -17.90 24.97
N VAL A 162 3.40 -18.42 23.91
CA VAL A 162 3.96 -19.77 23.85
C VAL A 162 5.38 -19.70 23.29
N ASN A 163 6.23 -20.65 23.69
CA ASN A 163 7.54 -20.82 23.07
C ASN A 163 7.38 -21.10 21.56
N PHE A 164 8.10 -20.33 20.73
CA PHE A 164 8.00 -20.33 19.28
C PHE A 164 9.12 -21.12 18.59
N ASP A 165 9.97 -21.84 19.35
CA ASP A 165 11.05 -22.66 18.78
C ASP A 165 10.54 -23.84 17.92
N SER A 166 9.38 -24.41 18.27
CA SER A 166 8.79 -25.57 17.60
C SER A 166 7.49 -25.26 16.86
N SER A 167 6.99 -24.03 16.95
CA SER A 167 5.73 -23.59 16.37
C SER A 167 5.97 -22.65 15.18
N ASN A 168 5.24 -22.88 14.09
CA ASN A 168 5.24 -21.96 12.94
C ASN A 168 4.41 -20.70 13.20
N THR A 169 3.65 -20.65 14.29
CA THR A 169 2.80 -19.51 14.65
C THR A 169 3.23 -18.91 15.97
N ILE A 170 3.25 -17.58 16.03
CA ILE A 170 3.54 -16.80 17.23
C ILE A 170 2.31 -15.99 17.58
N GLU A 171 1.83 -16.14 18.81
CA GLU A 171 0.66 -15.43 19.30
C GLU A 171 1.09 -14.45 20.40
N LEU A 172 0.68 -13.19 20.23
CA LEU A 172 0.91 -12.08 21.14
C LEU A 172 -0.45 -11.56 21.58
N GLU A 173 -0.63 -11.35 22.89
CA GLU A 173 -1.86 -10.81 23.45
C GLU A 173 -1.58 -9.54 24.25
N VAL A 174 -2.34 -8.51 23.94
CA VAL A 174 -2.35 -7.22 24.61
C VAL A 174 -3.71 -7.12 25.30
N PRO A 175 -3.77 -7.36 26.63
CA PRO A 175 -5.04 -7.34 27.35
C PRO A 175 -5.64 -5.94 27.34
N GLY A 176 -6.96 -5.86 27.22
CA GLY A 176 -7.70 -4.61 27.43
C GLY A 176 -7.66 -4.22 28.90
N VAL A 177 -7.53 -2.92 29.18
CA VAL A 177 -7.54 -2.37 30.55
C VAL A 177 -8.54 -1.23 30.61
N GLY A 178 -9.24 -1.07 31.74
CA GLY A 178 -10.38 -0.15 31.87
C GLY A 178 -10.03 1.34 31.78
N TYR A 179 -8.82 1.75 32.15
CA TYR A 179 -8.43 3.17 32.24
C TYR A 179 -7.45 3.62 31.13
N SER A 180 -7.11 2.75 30.19
CA SER A 180 -6.15 3.06 29.12
C SER A 180 -6.63 2.56 27.78
N TYR A 181 -6.44 3.38 26.75
CA TYR A 181 -6.71 3.02 25.36
C TYR A 181 -5.43 2.56 24.68
N LEU A 182 -5.58 1.80 23.59
CA LEU A 182 -4.46 1.26 22.83
C LEU A 182 -4.27 2.06 21.55
N ASP A 183 -3.03 2.48 21.32
CA ASP A 183 -2.64 3.13 20.08
C ASP A 183 -2.03 2.09 19.14
N LEU A 184 -2.78 1.77 18.08
CA LEU A 184 -2.44 0.76 17.09
C LEU A 184 -1.49 1.26 15.99
N PRO A 185 -1.62 2.49 15.45
CA PRO A 185 -0.67 3.02 14.47
C PRO A 185 0.79 2.99 14.92
N HIS A 186 1.07 3.26 16.19
CA HIS A 186 2.43 3.30 16.72
C HIS A 186 2.92 1.95 17.27
N MET A 187 2.18 0.87 17.02
CA MET A 187 2.60 -0.47 17.42
C MET A 187 3.81 -0.93 16.61
N MET A 188 4.81 -1.49 17.28
CA MET A 188 6.01 -2.01 16.64
C MET A 188 6.30 -3.43 17.09
N LEU A 189 6.52 -4.32 16.13
CA LEU A 189 7.05 -5.66 16.37
C LEU A 189 8.57 -5.60 16.33
N TYR A 190 9.21 -6.27 17.28
CA TYR A 190 10.66 -6.44 17.41
C TYR A 190 10.99 -7.92 17.29
N THR A 191 12.03 -8.24 16.54
CA THR A 191 12.54 -9.60 16.37
C THR A 191 14.06 -9.61 16.45
N LYS A 192 14.61 -10.51 17.26
CA LYS A 192 16.03 -10.83 17.31
C LYS A 192 16.23 -12.21 16.72
N GLN A 193 17.13 -12.36 15.75
CA GLN A 193 17.25 -13.61 15.00
C GLN A 193 18.65 -13.83 14.42
N LYS A 194 18.88 -15.06 13.96
CA LYS A 194 20.07 -15.44 13.18
C LYS A 194 19.69 -16.46 12.11
N ILE A 195 20.49 -16.52 11.04
CA ILE A 195 20.38 -17.59 10.03
C ILE A 195 21.21 -18.77 10.51
N VAL A 196 20.66 -19.98 10.48
CA VAL A 196 21.34 -21.22 10.88
C VAL A 196 21.17 -22.27 9.79
N ASN A 197 21.99 -23.31 9.81
CA ASN A 197 21.79 -24.48 8.96
C ASN A 197 20.47 -25.20 9.32
N THR A 198 19.96 -26.07 8.45
CA THR A 198 18.71 -26.82 8.69
C THR A 198 18.75 -27.66 9.98
N ASP A 199 19.92 -28.18 10.34
CA ASP A 199 20.17 -28.90 11.60
C ASP A 199 20.15 -28.01 12.85
N GLY A 200 20.13 -26.68 12.67
CA GLY A 200 20.17 -25.68 13.74
C GLY A 200 21.57 -25.31 14.20
N SER A 201 22.62 -25.84 13.56
CA SER A 201 24.01 -25.44 13.80
C SER A 201 24.31 -24.06 13.24
N ASP A 202 25.29 -23.39 13.83
CA ASP A 202 25.74 -22.09 13.37
C ASP A 202 26.60 -22.24 12.12
N ILE A 203 26.34 -21.38 11.14
CA ILE A 203 27.05 -21.27 9.87
C ILE A 203 28.45 -20.74 10.15
N THR A 204 29.45 -21.55 9.83
CA THR A 204 30.86 -21.19 9.96
C THR A 204 31.41 -20.69 8.64
N ALA A 205 32.63 -20.12 8.66
CA ALA A 205 33.33 -19.74 7.42
C ALA A 205 33.60 -20.94 6.51
N ALA A 206 33.72 -22.16 7.07
CA ALA A 206 33.99 -23.38 6.32
C ALA A 206 32.79 -23.86 5.50
N ASP A 207 31.56 -23.48 5.91
CA ASP A 207 30.34 -23.89 5.22
C ASP A 207 30.16 -23.20 3.86
N ASN A 208 30.93 -22.15 3.57
CA ASN A 208 30.83 -21.31 2.38
C ASN A 208 29.39 -20.90 2.03
N SER A 209 28.52 -20.80 3.04
CA SER A 209 27.13 -20.41 2.85
C SER A 209 27.04 -18.93 2.51
N ASP A 210 26.28 -18.65 1.47
CA ASP A 210 25.99 -17.32 0.98
C ASP A 210 24.56 -16.87 1.36
N ALA A 211 23.93 -17.58 2.30
CA ALA A 211 22.56 -17.30 2.73
C ALA A 211 22.38 -15.86 3.26
N THR A 212 21.39 -15.17 2.73
CA THR A 212 20.97 -13.85 3.20
C THR A 212 19.47 -13.67 3.07
N LEU A 213 18.93 -12.61 3.67
CA LEU A 213 17.51 -12.29 3.55
C LEU A 213 17.21 -11.70 2.17
N VAL A 214 16.00 -11.96 1.68
CA VAL A 214 15.39 -11.18 0.60
C VAL A 214 15.22 -9.72 1.03
N ASN A 215 14.94 -8.83 0.07
CA ASN A 215 14.62 -7.46 0.41
C ASN A 215 13.44 -7.39 1.40
N TYR A 216 13.48 -6.44 2.32
CA TYR A 216 12.44 -6.26 3.33
C TYR A 216 12.22 -7.51 4.22
N GLY A 217 13.33 -8.15 4.61
CA GLY A 217 13.35 -9.40 5.37
C GLY A 217 12.52 -9.40 6.66
N PHE A 218 12.28 -8.24 7.29
CA PHE A 218 11.43 -8.12 8.47
C PHE A 218 9.97 -8.54 8.23
N HIS A 219 9.43 -8.22 7.04
CA HIS A 219 8.07 -8.62 6.65
C HIS A 219 8.06 -9.92 5.86
N ALA A 220 9.11 -10.19 5.06
CA ALA A 220 9.19 -11.39 4.22
C ALA A 220 9.12 -12.71 5.03
N GLN A 221 9.58 -12.70 6.28
CA GLN A 221 9.54 -13.84 7.20
C GLN A 221 8.12 -14.21 7.70
N TRP A 222 7.11 -13.39 7.44
CA TRP A 222 5.72 -13.65 7.85
C TRP A 222 4.87 -13.90 6.61
N SER A 223 4.17 -15.04 6.56
CA SER A 223 3.25 -15.35 5.46
C SER A 223 1.88 -14.69 5.68
N GLN A 224 1.48 -14.57 6.94
CA GLN A 224 0.17 -14.07 7.35
C GLN A 224 0.25 -13.43 8.73
N VAL A 225 -0.49 -12.33 8.91
CA VAL A 225 -0.66 -11.66 10.20
C VAL A 225 -2.14 -11.50 10.45
N ASP A 226 -2.66 -12.20 11.45
CA ASP A 226 -4.05 -12.10 11.85
C ASP A 226 -4.21 -11.26 13.10
N VAL A 227 -5.25 -10.44 13.11
CA VAL A 227 -5.62 -9.58 14.23
C VAL A 227 -7.01 -9.97 14.68
N SER A 228 -7.13 -10.25 15.96
CA SER A 228 -8.42 -10.49 16.62
C SER A 228 -8.60 -9.52 17.78
N ILE A 229 -9.82 -9.03 17.95
CA ILE A 229 -10.22 -8.22 19.09
C ILE A 229 -11.32 -8.97 19.83
N ASN A 230 -11.12 -9.20 21.12
CA ASN A 230 -12.05 -9.95 21.97
C ASN A 230 -12.46 -11.31 21.35
N GLY A 231 -11.49 -12.01 20.72
CA GLY A 231 -11.71 -13.32 20.08
C GLY A 231 -12.32 -13.27 18.66
N THR A 232 -12.74 -12.11 18.17
CA THR A 232 -13.26 -11.96 16.79
C THR A 232 -12.13 -11.55 15.86
N VAL A 233 -11.87 -12.33 14.81
CA VAL A 233 -10.86 -12.01 13.79
C VAL A 233 -11.37 -10.88 12.91
N ILE A 234 -10.60 -9.80 12.79
CA ILE A 234 -10.91 -8.62 11.99
C ILE A 234 -10.15 -8.65 10.65
N SER A 235 -8.94 -9.20 10.65
CA SER A 235 -8.07 -9.27 9.48
C SER A 235 -8.60 -10.25 8.43
N GLN A 236 -8.36 -9.92 7.15
CA GLN A 236 -8.54 -10.86 6.05
C GLN A 236 -7.25 -11.67 5.86
N SER A 237 -7.28 -12.89 6.38
CA SER A 237 -6.19 -13.86 6.30
C SER A 237 -5.87 -14.22 4.85
N THR A 238 -4.75 -13.71 4.33
CA THR A 238 -4.18 -14.15 3.05
C THR A 238 -2.72 -14.52 3.27
N LEU A 239 -2.25 -15.61 2.65
CA LEU A 239 -0.85 -16.08 2.74
C LEU A 239 0.13 -15.19 1.93
N THR A 240 -0.27 -13.95 1.64
CA THR A 240 0.41 -12.98 0.78
C THR A 240 0.69 -11.66 1.48
N TYR A 241 0.70 -11.67 2.82
CA TYR A 241 1.15 -10.53 3.63
C TYR A 241 2.47 -9.88 3.17
N PRO A 242 3.53 -10.62 2.79
CA PRO A 242 4.80 -9.98 2.46
C PRO A 242 4.70 -9.12 1.20
N TYR A 243 3.86 -9.49 0.23
CA TYR A 243 3.59 -8.67 -0.96
C TYR A 243 2.86 -7.39 -0.61
N ARG A 244 1.87 -7.46 0.30
CA ARG A 244 1.18 -6.28 0.82
C ARG A 244 2.18 -5.28 1.40
N ALA A 245 2.98 -5.77 2.34
CA ALA A 245 3.94 -4.96 3.07
C ALA A 245 4.99 -4.34 2.13
N PHE A 246 5.47 -5.11 1.16
CA PHE A 246 6.44 -4.65 0.18
C PHE A 246 5.86 -3.55 -0.72
N ILE A 247 4.70 -3.78 -1.34
CA ILE A 247 4.07 -2.82 -2.27
C ILE A 247 3.65 -1.53 -1.54
N GLU A 248 3.06 -1.64 -0.34
CA GLU A 248 2.71 -0.46 0.45
C GLU A 248 3.95 0.36 0.81
N THR A 249 5.05 -0.29 1.18
CA THR A 249 6.28 0.41 1.54
C THR A 249 6.92 1.06 0.32
N GLU A 250 6.95 0.34 -0.81
CA GLU A 250 7.56 0.80 -2.05
C GLU A 250 6.86 2.05 -2.61
N LEU A 251 5.53 2.10 -2.53
CA LEU A 251 4.72 3.18 -3.10
C LEU A 251 4.53 4.38 -2.17
N ASN A 252 4.58 4.19 -0.84
CA ASN A 252 4.28 5.25 0.12
C ASN A 252 5.52 5.96 0.67
N TYR A 253 6.67 5.29 0.73
CA TYR A 253 7.90 5.90 1.24
C TYR A 253 8.75 6.51 0.14
N ASP A 254 9.34 7.66 0.46
CA ASP A 254 10.33 8.31 -0.38
C ASP A 254 11.70 7.62 -0.26
N LYS A 255 12.61 7.96 -1.17
CA LYS A 255 13.95 7.38 -1.19
C LYS A 255 14.72 7.66 0.11
N ALA A 256 14.54 8.83 0.72
CA ALA A 256 15.24 9.17 1.97
C ALA A 256 14.77 8.30 3.15
N ALA A 257 13.48 7.98 3.26
CA ALA A 257 13.00 7.02 4.23
C ALA A 257 13.55 5.62 3.99
N LYS A 258 13.57 5.17 2.73
CA LYS A 258 14.14 3.89 2.31
C LYS A 258 15.61 3.77 2.70
N ASP A 259 16.39 4.83 2.47
CA ASP A 259 17.83 4.85 2.76
C ASP A 259 18.20 5.02 4.23
N THR A 260 17.24 5.33 5.11
CA THR A 260 17.51 5.61 6.52
C THR A 260 16.92 4.53 7.44
N HIS A 261 15.73 4.76 7.95
CA HIS A 261 15.15 3.93 9.01
C HIS A 261 14.65 2.59 8.48
N LEU A 262 14.26 2.49 7.20
CA LEU A 262 13.88 1.21 6.59
C LEU A 262 15.10 0.29 6.40
N GLN A 263 16.22 0.82 5.90
CA GLN A 263 17.51 0.10 5.84
C GLN A 263 17.94 -0.41 7.21
N GLN A 264 17.93 0.46 8.22
CA GLN A 264 18.48 0.13 9.54
C GLN A 264 17.59 -0.83 10.35
N ARG A 265 16.26 -0.70 10.25
CA ARG A 265 15.34 -1.44 11.15
C ARG A 265 14.56 -2.55 10.47
N ARG A 266 14.36 -2.51 9.15
CA ARG A 266 13.50 -3.46 8.41
C ARG A 266 14.22 -4.28 7.34
N MET A 267 15.55 -4.13 7.23
CA MET A 267 16.38 -4.78 6.20
C MET A 267 15.95 -4.42 4.76
N TRP A 268 15.52 -3.18 4.55
CA TRP A 268 15.23 -2.66 3.22
C TRP A 268 16.53 -2.22 2.54
N TYR A 269 17.09 -3.02 1.64
CA TYR A 269 18.23 -2.60 0.82
C TYR A 269 17.84 -2.79 -0.63
N GLU A 270 17.79 -1.68 -1.38
CA GLU A 270 17.40 -1.71 -2.79
C GLU A 270 18.37 -2.57 -3.59
N ASP A 271 17.81 -3.58 -4.26
CA ASP A 271 18.55 -4.46 -5.15
C ASP A 271 18.89 -3.72 -6.45
N SER A 272 20.01 -4.07 -7.07
CA SER A 272 20.45 -3.44 -8.32
C SER A 272 19.49 -3.81 -9.47
N PRO A 273 19.00 -2.83 -10.26
CA PRO A 273 18.05 -3.08 -11.35
C PRO A 273 18.57 -4.14 -12.33
N GLY A 274 17.72 -5.11 -12.69
CA GLY A 274 18.09 -6.21 -13.59
C GLY A 274 18.86 -7.37 -12.94
N HIS A 275 19.38 -7.20 -11.71
CA HIS A 275 20.17 -8.20 -10.99
C HIS A 275 19.50 -8.70 -9.70
N LEU A 276 18.17 -8.56 -9.58
CA LEU A 276 17.42 -8.95 -8.37
C LEU A 276 17.51 -10.45 -8.06
N ASP A 277 17.63 -11.29 -9.09
CA ASP A 277 17.82 -12.74 -8.96
C ASP A 277 19.29 -13.15 -8.89
N SER A 278 20.24 -12.21 -9.03
CA SER A 278 21.66 -12.51 -8.94
C SER A 278 22.07 -12.69 -7.48
N LEU A 279 22.70 -13.83 -7.18
CA LEU A 279 23.28 -14.14 -5.87
C LEU A 279 24.70 -13.57 -5.71
N ASN A 280 25.26 -12.99 -6.79
CA ASN A 280 26.57 -12.35 -6.76
C ASN A 280 26.46 -10.95 -6.14
N GLY A 281 27.21 -10.71 -5.06
CA GLY A 281 27.21 -9.43 -4.35
C GLY A 281 27.86 -8.28 -5.14
N GLU A 282 28.63 -8.58 -6.18
CA GLU A 282 29.20 -7.55 -7.07
C GLU A 282 28.17 -6.98 -8.05
N GLU A 283 27.21 -7.81 -8.46
CA GLU A 283 26.12 -7.41 -9.35
C GLU A 283 24.95 -6.81 -8.58
N ASN A 284 24.63 -7.38 -7.41
CA ASN A 284 23.55 -6.92 -6.55
C ASN A 284 24.09 -6.34 -5.24
N LEU A 285 24.22 -5.01 -5.22
CA LEU A 285 24.76 -4.27 -4.07
C LEU A 285 23.83 -4.35 -2.84
N GLY A 286 22.51 -4.36 -3.06
CA GLY A 286 21.53 -4.50 -1.98
C GLY A 286 21.65 -5.84 -1.26
N LEU A 287 21.81 -6.92 -2.03
CA LEU A 287 22.06 -8.24 -1.50
C LEU A 287 23.40 -8.32 -0.74
N ALA A 288 24.47 -7.72 -1.25
CA ALA A 288 25.76 -7.67 -0.56
C ALA A 288 25.65 -6.97 0.81
N ALA A 289 24.90 -5.86 0.87
CA ALA A 289 24.65 -5.14 2.12
C ALA A 289 23.87 -6.01 3.14
N ARG A 290 22.82 -6.71 2.70
CA ARG A 290 22.07 -7.65 3.55
C ARG A 290 22.97 -8.79 4.03
N ARG A 291 23.77 -9.37 3.15
CA ARG A 291 24.70 -10.47 3.46
C ARG A 291 25.74 -10.05 4.51
N SER A 292 26.23 -8.81 4.46
CA SER A 292 27.17 -8.29 5.46
C SER A 292 26.59 -8.26 6.89
N ARG A 293 25.26 -8.11 7.02
CA ARG A 293 24.55 -8.09 8.30
C ARG A 293 24.26 -9.49 8.84
N THR A 294 24.11 -10.48 7.96
CA THR A 294 23.62 -11.83 8.32
C THR A 294 24.68 -12.93 8.25
N ARG A 295 25.87 -12.67 7.70
CA ARG A 295 26.94 -13.65 7.49
C ARG A 295 27.33 -14.38 8.79
N GLN A 296 27.70 -15.67 8.66
CA GLN A 296 28.23 -16.51 9.75
C GLN A 296 27.31 -16.60 10.98
N SER A 297 26.01 -16.78 10.76
CA SER A 297 25.02 -16.86 11.84
C SER A 297 25.04 -15.69 12.82
N ARG A 298 25.49 -14.51 12.35
CA ARG A 298 25.48 -13.30 13.16
C ARG A 298 24.07 -13.00 13.62
N VAL A 299 23.93 -12.69 14.90
CA VAL A 299 22.66 -12.26 15.47
C VAL A 299 22.39 -10.82 15.04
N PHE A 300 21.20 -10.60 14.49
CA PHE A 300 20.73 -9.28 14.10
C PHE A 300 19.31 -9.04 14.61
N GLU A 301 18.96 -7.78 14.70
CA GLU A 301 17.71 -7.30 15.30
C GLU A 301 16.98 -6.44 14.29
N MET A 302 15.65 -6.58 14.24
CA MET A 302 14.78 -5.84 13.34
C MET A 302 13.56 -5.35 14.12
N MET A 303 13.01 -4.21 13.69
CA MET A 303 11.87 -3.59 14.33
C MET A 303 11.07 -2.78 13.33
N GLY A 304 9.74 -2.91 13.36
CA GLY A 304 8.87 -2.16 12.46
C GLY A 304 7.39 -2.28 12.81
N PRO A 305 6.56 -1.39 12.26
CA PRO A 305 5.11 -1.52 12.33
C PRO A 305 4.64 -2.73 11.53
N LEU A 306 3.44 -3.22 11.82
CA LEU A 306 2.79 -4.28 11.06
C LEU A 306 1.82 -3.66 10.03
N HIS A 307 1.80 -4.20 8.81
CA HIS A 307 0.90 -3.71 7.74
C HIS A 307 -0.50 -4.31 7.92
N LEU A 308 -1.30 -3.66 8.76
CA LEU A 308 -2.65 -4.10 9.14
C LEU A 308 -3.65 -3.00 8.81
N ASP A 309 -4.84 -3.36 8.34
CA ASP A 309 -5.88 -2.37 7.98
C ASP A 309 -6.23 -1.47 9.18
N LEU A 310 -6.22 -2.03 10.39
CA LEU A 310 -6.55 -1.33 11.63
C LEU A 310 -5.42 -0.40 12.13
N CYS A 311 -4.16 -0.68 11.77
CA CYS A 311 -3.02 0.16 12.12
C CYS A 311 -2.93 1.41 11.23
N ASN A 312 -3.64 1.44 10.11
CA ASN A 312 -3.71 2.59 9.20
C ASN A 312 -4.83 3.57 9.61
N VAL A 313 -5.48 3.36 10.75
CA VAL A 313 -6.54 4.22 11.27
C VAL A 313 -6.00 5.05 12.42
N ASP A 314 -6.02 6.37 12.28
CA ASP A 314 -5.60 7.33 13.31
C ASP A 314 -6.65 7.47 14.43
N LYS A 315 -7.05 6.35 15.04
CA LYS A 315 -7.99 6.27 16.16
C LYS A 315 -7.45 5.34 17.24
N LEU A 316 -7.63 5.73 18.50
CA LEU A 316 -7.30 4.88 19.64
C LEU A 316 -8.35 3.77 19.80
N LEU A 317 -7.89 2.55 20.03
CA LEU A 317 -8.76 1.43 20.36
C LEU A 317 -9.24 1.58 21.82
N LEU A 318 -10.55 1.51 22.01
CA LEU A 318 -11.24 1.65 23.29
C LEU A 318 -10.71 0.70 24.39
N ASN A 319 -10.98 1.08 25.63
CA ASN A 319 -10.69 0.29 26.82
C ASN A 319 -11.42 -1.07 26.79
N ASN A 320 -10.91 -2.03 27.57
CA ASN A 320 -11.47 -3.39 27.69
C ASN A 320 -11.57 -4.18 26.37
N CYS A 321 -10.92 -3.72 25.30
CA CYS A 321 -10.71 -4.49 24.08
C CYS A 321 -9.33 -5.19 24.16
N SER A 322 -9.34 -6.51 24.28
CA SER A 322 -8.13 -7.33 24.21
C SER A 322 -7.75 -7.57 22.74
N LEU A 323 -6.55 -7.15 22.37
CA LEU A 323 -5.98 -7.32 21.03
C LEU A 323 -5.08 -8.55 21.02
N ARG A 324 -5.34 -9.48 20.11
CA ARG A 324 -4.51 -10.66 19.88
C ARG A 324 -4.00 -10.67 18.45
N ILE A 325 -2.68 -10.78 18.30
CA ILE A 325 -1.98 -10.82 17.02
C ILE A 325 -1.37 -12.20 16.85
N LYS A 326 -1.72 -12.86 15.75
CA LYS A 326 -1.18 -14.15 15.35
C LYS A 326 -0.32 -13.98 14.11
N LEU A 327 0.97 -14.22 14.27
CA LEU A 327 1.95 -14.18 13.19
C LEU A 327 2.21 -15.61 12.72
N THR A 328 2.02 -15.87 11.43
CA THR A 328 2.38 -17.16 10.81
C THR A 328 3.69 -16.99 10.06
N ARG A 329 4.70 -17.80 10.38
CA ARG A 329 5.99 -17.82 9.69
C ARG A 329 5.80 -18.13 8.21
N ASN A 330 6.60 -17.48 7.39
CA ASN A 330 6.76 -17.84 5.99
C ASN A 330 7.76 -18.99 5.86
N ARG A 331 7.80 -19.60 4.67
CA ARG A 331 8.83 -20.57 4.33
C ARG A 331 10.19 -19.88 4.28
N ASP A 332 11.23 -20.56 4.77
CA ASP A 332 12.60 -20.04 4.68
C ASP A 332 13.00 -19.78 3.23
N SER A 333 12.51 -20.57 2.26
CA SER A 333 12.76 -20.36 0.84
C SER A 333 12.13 -19.10 0.24
N PHE A 334 11.16 -18.48 0.92
CA PHE A 334 10.64 -17.17 0.52
C PHE A 334 11.44 -16.04 1.17
N ALA A 335 11.87 -16.23 2.42
CA ALA A 335 12.53 -15.18 3.20
C ALA A 335 14.06 -15.12 2.98
N LEU A 336 14.67 -16.18 2.47
CA LEU A 336 16.11 -16.30 2.25
C LEU A 336 16.47 -16.52 0.79
N MET A 337 17.61 -15.94 0.40
CA MET A 337 18.31 -16.25 -0.84
C MET A 337 19.62 -16.98 -0.52
N SER A 338 19.86 -18.12 -1.15
CA SER A 338 21.03 -18.99 -0.91
C SER A 338 21.29 -19.91 -2.11
N THR A 339 22.55 -20.22 -2.39
CA THR A 339 22.94 -21.28 -3.36
C THR A 339 22.80 -22.68 -2.77
N LYS A 340 23.02 -22.84 -1.46
CA LYS A 340 23.06 -24.13 -0.77
C LYS A 340 21.66 -24.66 -0.41
N ALA A 341 20.70 -23.75 -0.25
CA ALA A 341 19.29 -24.04 0.07
C ALA A 341 19.09 -24.92 1.32
N SER A 342 20.02 -24.87 2.28
CA SER A 342 20.01 -25.69 3.50
C SER A 342 20.05 -24.83 4.76
N GLU A 343 19.51 -23.62 4.68
CA GLU A 343 19.51 -22.62 5.75
C GLU A 343 18.09 -22.23 6.15
N LYS A 344 17.94 -21.84 7.42
CA LYS A 344 16.66 -21.41 8.02
C LYS A 344 16.84 -20.23 8.98
N ILE A 345 15.77 -19.49 9.21
CA ILE A 345 15.75 -18.36 10.14
C ILE A 345 15.38 -18.85 11.54
N LYS A 346 16.32 -18.72 12.49
CA LYS A 346 16.08 -18.98 13.92
C LYS A 346 15.80 -17.67 14.66
N LEU A 347 14.57 -17.52 15.15
CA LEU A 347 14.22 -16.44 16.08
C LEU A 347 14.80 -16.75 17.45
N LEU A 348 15.29 -15.72 18.12
CA LEU A 348 15.82 -15.79 19.49
C LEU A 348 14.94 -15.01 20.47
N ASP A 349 14.37 -13.89 20.03
CA ASP A 349 13.49 -13.06 20.85
C ASP A 349 12.46 -12.37 19.94
N VAL A 350 11.23 -12.23 20.44
CA VAL A 350 10.13 -11.54 19.75
C VAL A 350 9.40 -10.71 20.78
N LYS A 351 9.18 -9.43 20.50
CA LYS A 351 8.53 -8.49 21.41
C LYS A 351 7.58 -7.57 20.65
N LEU A 352 6.44 -7.26 21.25
CA LEU A 352 5.51 -6.28 20.70
C LEU A 352 5.50 -5.03 21.59
N PHE A 353 5.83 -3.89 21.00
CA PHE A 353 5.78 -2.59 21.65
C PHE A 353 4.45 -1.93 21.30
N VAL A 354 3.63 -1.63 22.31
CA VAL A 354 2.33 -0.97 22.13
C VAL A 354 2.25 0.24 23.03
N ARG A 355 1.83 1.38 22.48
CA ARG A 355 1.61 2.60 23.26
C ARG A 355 0.23 2.54 23.91
N ARG A 356 0.20 2.57 25.24
CA ARG A 356 -1.03 2.75 26.04
C ARG A 356 -1.20 4.21 26.39
N VAL A 357 -2.40 4.71 26.19
CA VAL A 357 -2.77 6.10 26.44
C VAL A 357 -3.77 6.14 27.59
N THR A 358 -3.40 6.77 28.69
CA THR A 358 -4.30 7.07 29.82
C THR A 358 -5.13 8.28 29.47
N ILE A 359 -6.45 8.09 29.49
CA ILE A 359 -7.44 9.10 29.12
C ILE A 359 -8.01 9.72 30.39
N SER A 360 -8.35 11.01 30.34
CA SER A 360 -8.95 11.71 31.46
C SER A 360 -10.29 11.07 31.88
N PRO A 361 -10.62 11.02 33.18
CA PRO A 361 -11.84 10.38 33.67
C PRO A 361 -13.13 10.95 33.07
N SER A 362 -13.16 12.27 32.81
CA SER A 362 -14.32 12.94 32.21
C SER A 362 -14.64 12.41 30.81
N VAL A 363 -13.60 12.17 29.99
CA VAL A 363 -13.75 11.63 28.64
C VAL A 363 -14.12 10.15 28.68
N LEU A 364 -13.54 9.37 29.61
CA LEU A 364 -13.94 7.98 29.81
C LEU A 364 -15.43 7.84 30.15
N LEU A 365 -15.95 8.69 31.03
CA LEU A 365 -17.37 8.70 31.40
C LEU A 365 -18.26 9.12 30.22
N ALA A 366 -17.85 10.16 29.48
CA ALA A 366 -18.57 10.62 28.29
C ALA A 366 -18.62 9.53 27.21
N HIS A 367 -17.51 8.82 26.99
CA HIS A 367 -17.44 7.69 26.07
C HIS A 367 -18.33 6.53 26.52
N ALA A 368 -18.36 6.21 27.82
CA ALA A 368 -19.27 5.18 28.35
C ALA A 368 -20.75 5.53 28.08
N GLN A 369 -21.15 6.78 28.34
CA GLN A 369 -22.50 7.26 28.05
C GLN A 369 -22.80 7.29 26.53
N ALA A 370 -21.81 7.57 25.69
CA ALA A 370 -21.97 7.55 24.24
C ALA A 370 -22.11 6.12 23.69
N LEU A 371 -21.40 5.15 24.26
CA LEU A 371 -21.50 3.72 23.92
C LEU A 371 -22.89 3.13 24.24
N GLU A 372 -23.57 3.64 25.27
CA GLU A 372 -24.98 3.26 25.56
C GLU A 372 -25.94 3.69 24.45
N LYS A 373 -25.65 4.81 23.78
CA LYS A 373 -26.52 5.38 22.72
C LYS A 373 -26.18 4.84 21.34
N SER A 374 -24.89 4.66 21.03
CA SER A 374 -24.44 4.26 19.70
C SER A 374 -23.07 3.57 19.73
N PRO A 375 -22.85 2.56 18.86
CA PRO A 375 -21.56 1.88 18.77
C PRO A 375 -20.48 2.82 18.22
N ALA A 376 -19.25 2.64 18.72
CA ALA A 376 -18.07 3.31 18.17
C ALA A 376 -17.75 2.82 16.75
N LYS A 377 -17.36 3.74 15.87
CA LYS A 377 -17.11 3.48 14.44
C LYS A 377 -15.63 3.69 14.12
N TYR A 378 -14.99 2.68 13.56
CA TYR A 378 -13.61 2.75 13.05
C TYR A 378 -13.63 2.66 11.53
N PRO A 379 -13.23 3.72 10.80
CA PRO A 379 -13.17 3.69 9.34
C PRO A 379 -11.94 2.88 8.90
N VAL A 380 -12.16 1.69 8.32
CA VAL A 380 -11.06 0.82 7.91
C VAL A 380 -11.03 0.69 6.39
N ASN A 381 -9.91 1.08 5.78
CA ASN A 381 -9.64 0.81 4.36
C ASN A 381 -9.09 -0.60 4.22
N ARG A 382 -9.87 -1.50 3.61
CA ARG A 382 -9.46 -2.89 3.41
C ARG A 382 -8.58 -3.04 2.18
N ILE A 383 -7.50 -3.80 2.35
CA ILE A 383 -6.58 -4.17 1.27
C ILE A 383 -6.69 -5.67 1.05
N ASP A 384 -7.15 -6.06 -0.14
CA ASP A 384 -7.33 -7.45 -0.55
C ASP A 384 -6.30 -7.81 -1.62
N ILE A 385 -5.59 -8.93 -1.43
CA ILE A 385 -4.59 -9.44 -2.38
C ILE A 385 -5.08 -10.77 -2.93
N LYS A 386 -5.09 -10.85 -4.26
CA LYS A 386 -5.47 -12.06 -4.99
C LYS A 386 -4.33 -12.50 -5.87
N THR A 387 -3.95 -13.76 -5.73
CA THR A 387 -2.95 -14.39 -6.58
C THR A 387 -3.66 -15.19 -7.66
N VAL A 388 -3.19 -15.04 -8.90
CA VAL A 388 -3.68 -15.81 -10.05
C VAL A 388 -2.49 -16.38 -10.78
N THR A 389 -2.47 -17.70 -10.95
CA THR A 389 -1.43 -18.38 -11.71
C THR A 389 -1.75 -18.32 -13.20
N ILE A 390 -0.77 -17.87 -13.99
CA ILE A 390 -0.84 -17.83 -15.46
C ILE A 390 0.18 -18.83 -16.01
N THR A 391 -0.29 -19.76 -16.83
CA THR A 391 0.58 -20.77 -17.46
C THR A 391 1.34 -20.17 -18.64
N GLN A 392 2.60 -20.58 -18.81
CA GLN A 392 3.43 -20.17 -19.93
C GLN A 392 2.79 -20.55 -21.28
N GLY A 393 2.92 -19.68 -22.27
CA GLY A 393 2.41 -19.90 -23.63
C GLY A 393 0.98 -19.42 -23.87
N LEU A 394 0.28 -18.96 -22.82
CA LEU A 394 -0.99 -18.25 -22.98
C LEU A 394 -0.75 -16.86 -23.59
N ARG A 395 -1.50 -16.55 -24.64
CA ARG A 395 -1.51 -15.21 -25.26
C ARG A 395 -2.42 -14.25 -24.51
N ASP A 396 -3.56 -14.75 -24.06
CA ASP A 396 -4.59 -13.97 -23.37
C ASP A 396 -5.09 -14.71 -22.12
N LYS A 397 -5.32 -13.97 -21.04
CA LYS A 397 -5.92 -14.48 -19.81
C LYS A 397 -6.96 -13.50 -19.28
N THR A 398 -8.22 -13.90 -19.29
CA THR A 398 -9.31 -13.15 -18.64
C THR A 398 -9.50 -13.69 -17.22
N ILE A 399 -9.68 -12.78 -16.26
CA ILE A 399 -9.92 -13.10 -14.85
C ILE A 399 -11.25 -12.48 -14.47
N ASP A 400 -12.28 -13.32 -14.41
CA ASP A 400 -13.63 -12.88 -14.08
C ASP A 400 -13.83 -12.77 -12.57
N ASN A 401 -14.72 -11.85 -12.17
CA ASN A 401 -15.15 -11.67 -10.78
C ASN A 401 -14.00 -11.46 -9.79
N LEU A 402 -12.97 -10.70 -10.19
CA LEU A 402 -11.82 -10.42 -9.34
C LEU A 402 -12.22 -9.74 -8.03
N PHE A 403 -13.30 -8.95 -7.98
CA PHE A 403 -13.85 -8.41 -6.74
C PHE A 403 -15.36 -8.65 -6.68
N LEU A 404 -15.84 -9.11 -5.52
CA LEU A 404 -17.26 -9.36 -5.28
C LEU A 404 -17.80 -8.27 -4.36
N ASN A 405 -18.88 -7.60 -4.78
CA ASN A 405 -19.66 -6.63 -3.98
C ASN A 405 -18.96 -5.33 -3.52
N SER A 406 -17.64 -5.22 -3.63
CA SER A 406 -16.90 -3.98 -3.38
C SER A 406 -16.00 -3.63 -4.57
N LEU A 407 -16.06 -2.36 -4.99
CA LEU A 407 -15.19 -1.83 -6.02
C LEU A 407 -13.94 -1.24 -5.35
N PRO A 408 -12.73 -1.67 -5.74
CA PRO A 408 -11.51 -1.09 -5.20
C PRO A 408 -11.34 0.35 -5.72
N GLN A 409 -10.82 1.23 -4.87
CA GLN A 409 -10.42 2.58 -5.27
C GLN A 409 -9.13 2.59 -6.11
N ARG A 410 -8.28 1.57 -5.92
CA ARG A 410 -7.00 1.42 -6.62
C ARG A 410 -6.70 -0.06 -6.85
N VAL A 411 -6.24 -0.38 -8.06
CA VAL A 411 -5.79 -1.73 -8.42
C VAL A 411 -4.30 -1.66 -8.78
N ILE A 412 -3.52 -2.57 -8.20
CA ILE A 412 -2.09 -2.73 -8.49
C ILE A 412 -1.91 -4.15 -9.01
N ILE A 413 -1.20 -4.30 -10.12
CA ILE A 413 -0.94 -5.60 -10.74
C ILE A 413 0.57 -5.78 -10.83
N GLY A 414 1.05 -6.88 -10.25
CA GLY A 414 2.44 -7.31 -10.33
C GLY A 414 2.51 -8.76 -10.81
N PHE A 415 3.52 -9.07 -11.62
CA PHE A 415 3.78 -10.42 -12.09
C PHE A 415 5.10 -10.90 -11.51
N VAL A 416 5.11 -12.13 -11.02
CA VAL A 416 6.29 -12.77 -10.43
C VAL A 416 6.38 -14.19 -10.98
N ASP A 417 7.60 -14.68 -11.20
CA ASP A 417 7.79 -16.08 -11.61
C ASP A 417 7.35 -17.01 -10.47
N ASN A 418 6.48 -17.98 -10.78
CA ASN A 418 5.95 -18.93 -9.80
C ASN A 418 7.06 -19.71 -9.06
N ARG A 419 8.26 -19.86 -9.65
CA ARG A 419 9.42 -20.48 -9.00
C ARG A 419 9.91 -19.68 -7.79
N ALA A 420 9.81 -18.34 -7.83
CA ALA A 420 10.28 -17.47 -6.75
C ALA A 420 9.51 -17.65 -5.43
N PHE A 421 8.34 -18.31 -5.45
CA PHE A 421 7.61 -18.65 -4.23
C PHE A 421 8.23 -19.78 -3.42
N LYS A 422 9.11 -20.58 -4.01
CA LYS A 422 9.63 -21.82 -3.40
C LYS A 422 11.14 -22.00 -3.52
N ASP A 423 11.79 -21.23 -4.39
CA ASP A 423 13.18 -21.37 -4.75
C ASP A 423 14.06 -20.34 -4.01
N TYR A 424 15.18 -20.78 -3.45
CA TYR A 424 16.15 -19.94 -2.75
C TYR A 424 17.00 -19.09 -3.69
N THR A 425 17.02 -19.40 -4.99
CA THR A 425 17.86 -18.68 -5.96
C THR A 425 17.18 -17.46 -6.55
N ARG A 426 15.86 -17.30 -6.36
CA ARG A 426 15.05 -16.26 -6.99
C ARG A 426 14.44 -15.34 -5.96
N ASN A 427 14.34 -14.07 -6.30
CA ASN A 427 13.77 -13.08 -5.42
C ASN A 427 12.24 -13.01 -5.61
N PRO A 428 11.43 -13.28 -4.57
CA PRO A 428 9.97 -13.20 -4.68
C PRO A 428 9.47 -11.78 -4.94
N PHE A 429 10.27 -10.75 -4.68
CA PHE A 429 9.93 -9.35 -4.95
C PHE A 429 10.44 -8.86 -6.31
N ASN A 430 10.96 -9.75 -7.16
CA ASN A 430 11.31 -9.41 -8.53
C ASN A 430 10.06 -9.39 -9.43
N PHE A 431 9.44 -8.21 -9.53
CA PHE A 431 8.29 -8.00 -10.41
C PHE A 431 8.77 -7.83 -11.85
N GLN A 432 8.45 -8.79 -12.72
CA GLN A 432 8.91 -8.80 -14.10
C GLN A 432 7.78 -8.42 -15.06
N HIS A 433 8.13 -7.83 -16.19
CA HIS A 433 7.16 -7.44 -17.21
C HIS A 433 6.60 -8.64 -18.00
N PHE A 434 7.37 -9.74 -18.13
CA PHE A 434 7.03 -10.92 -18.95
C PHE A 434 6.60 -10.61 -20.39
N ASN A 435 7.10 -9.50 -20.97
CA ASN A 435 6.76 -9.03 -22.31
C ASN A 435 5.25 -8.85 -22.55
N LEU A 436 4.53 -8.36 -21.52
CA LEU A 436 3.11 -8.06 -21.64
C LEU A 436 2.88 -6.85 -22.57
N ASN A 437 2.07 -7.01 -23.59
CA ASN A 437 1.76 -5.92 -24.52
C ASN A 437 0.78 -4.89 -23.92
N TYR A 438 -0.32 -5.37 -23.32
CA TYR A 438 -1.33 -4.54 -22.69
C TYR A 438 -2.00 -5.29 -21.53
N SER A 439 -2.56 -4.55 -20.59
CA SER A 439 -3.38 -5.10 -19.50
C SER A 439 -4.59 -4.20 -19.29
N ASP A 440 -5.77 -4.82 -19.38
CA ASP A 440 -7.05 -4.13 -19.33
C ASP A 440 -7.86 -4.66 -18.16
N ALA A 441 -8.21 -3.80 -17.21
CA ALA A 441 -9.20 -4.14 -16.19
C ALA A 441 -10.59 -3.63 -16.62
N CYS A 442 -11.39 -4.44 -17.30
CA CYS A 442 -12.76 -4.06 -17.69
C CYS A 442 -13.76 -4.22 -16.53
N ARG A 443 -14.60 -3.21 -16.27
CA ARG A 443 -15.79 -3.36 -15.41
C ARG A 443 -16.88 -4.07 -16.21
N TRP A 444 -17.04 -5.38 -16.04
CA TRP A 444 -18.00 -6.16 -16.84
C TRP A 444 -19.46 -5.92 -16.45
N ARG A 445 -20.19 -5.18 -17.29
CA ARG A 445 -21.50 -5.59 -17.84
C ARG A 445 -21.52 -5.20 -19.32
N PRO A 446 -22.23 -5.95 -20.18
CA PRO A 446 -21.79 -6.27 -21.53
C PRO A 446 -21.72 -5.02 -22.41
N CYS A 447 -20.53 -4.71 -22.91
CA CYS A 447 -20.24 -4.37 -24.32
C CYS A 447 -18.77 -3.96 -24.45
N THR A 448 -18.06 -4.66 -25.33
CA THR A 448 -16.86 -4.26 -26.10
C THR A 448 -15.79 -3.43 -25.37
N SER A 449 -14.68 -4.11 -25.04
CA SER A 449 -13.31 -3.59 -24.82
C SER A 449 -13.17 -2.23 -24.14
N THR A 450 -12.95 -2.21 -22.82
CA THR A 450 -12.58 -0.98 -22.09
C THR A 450 -11.57 -1.26 -20.97
N ALA A 451 -10.30 -0.98 -21.27
CA ALA A 451 -9.20 -0.96 -20.32
C ALA A 451 -9.49 -0.02 -19.12
N SER A 452 -9.27 -0.50 -17.89
CA SER A 452 -8.98 0.38 -16.76
C SER A 452 -7.56 0.16 -16.25
N HIS A 453 -6.99 1.25 -15.76
CA HIS A 453 -5.57 1.41 -15.49
C HIS A 453 -5.11 0.53 -14.33
N ALA A 454 -4.25 -0.44 -14.65
CA ALA A 454 -3.36 -1.08 -13.71
C ALA A 454 -2.01 -0.36 -13.71
N ARG A 455 -1.54 0.10 -12.54
CA ARG A 455 -0.12 0.49 -12.41
C ARG A 455 0.71 -0.80 -12.44
N LEU A 456 1.42 -1.00 -13.55
CA LEU A 456 2.44 -2.02 -13.71
C LEU A 456 3.72 -1.58 -13.00
N PHE A 457 4.30 -2.47 -12.21
CA PHE A 457 5.69 -2.33 -11.73
C PHE A 457 6.65 -2.64 -12.89
N LYS A 458 7.67 -1.80 -13.06
CA LYS A 458 8.86 -2.06 -13.86
C LYS A 458 10.06 -2.19 -12.94
#